data_AF-A0A0J1GVH8-F1
#
_entry.id   AF-A0A0J1GVH8-F1
#
_cell.length_a   1.000
_cell.length_b   1.000
_cell.length_c   1.000
_cell.angle_alpha   90.00
_cell.angle_beta   90.00
_cell.angle_gamma   90.00
#
_symmetry.space_group_name_H-M   'P 1'
#
loop_
_entity.id
_entity.type
_entity.pdbx_description
1 polymer ?
#
loop_
_entity_poly.entity_id
_entity_poly.type
_entity_poly.pdbx_seq_one_letter_code
_entity_poly.pdbx_strand_id
1 'polypeptide(L)'
;MCKNEDVTAIDEILSSSRIQKVNPFSYAIDGVLSEWIQLLLVIERIKADKSTQKTLQKIAGFTKAFLNNDDVDEKTCDSHACSSVSYNPVRPSYDAQRMKKWGYLHYFFVTLDEGMKDRFFLSKVAAQQVKGGEHDSKDLLLDVIPELCDVLSFSWDNLNEIRMNYPHSLILRGVIEGNEILRAIENLIRFDNDEFQSIRYRVVSEFIGDVRRGYTCYPKDIDFNQALKYRQDLVRDINEKLYQASLSETVRLIREINISACLWIDNDGTNLGLNSLLSDGINLKPTDSGVDIYVSNDLLLDTLNMSEQSEFISILMSKLYGYIKDNNRLSDDAKEKINQHQYTEANSNRHLTKKLVAKVNNYNSWIFNQNNYILNKNNDLKISKSVIVRGIKFSIWYDDYLLCNKKNTLNGATEYSVHVDSDASPLTIKQSYEFVKRFSTKILPAFIYEQTKERLYDFYIFDDILLKPLNVNMFYAAKSYVNKLDSLFKCDNDSSDFDSVLTSYKAVKRLLSESDSADFDYVEAYEMILSKKYEVNFGYYDPISSGKINMGTIKRSKFESLLKFNLDVF
;
A
#
# COMPACT_ATOMS: atom_id res chain seq x y z
N MET A 1 34.92 33.46 -10.35
CA MET A 1 34.13 33.65 -11.58
C MET A 1 33.29 32.41 -11.97
N CYS A 2 33.63 31.17 -11.56
CA CYS A 2 32.89 29.96 -11.96
C CYS A 2 31.43 29.81 -11.47
N LYS A 3 30.99 30.46 -10.37
CA LYS A 3 29.63 30.26 -9.84
C LYS A 3 28.51 30.79 -10.75
N ASN A 4 28.78 31.81 -11.57
CA ASN A 4 27.74 32.38 -12.46
C ASN A 4 27.56 31.57 -13.75
N GLU A 5 28.62 30.98 -14.30
CA GLU A 5 28.54 30.16 -15.51
C GLU A 5 27.81 28.84 -15.26
N ASP A 6 27.95 28.26 -14.05
CA ASP A 6 27.22 27.05 -13.67
C ASP A 6 25.71 27.28 -13.57
N VAL A 7 25.28 28.42 -12.99
CA VAL A 7 23.85 28.73 -12.88
C VAL A 7 23.24 28.96 -14.26
N THR A 8 23.91 29.70 -15.15
CA THR A 8 23.44 29.90 -16.53
C THR A 8 23.33 28.59 -17.30
N ALA A 9 24.34 27.71 -17.21
CA ALA A 9 24.31 26.41 -17.87
C ALA A 9 23.19 25.50 -17.34
N ILE A 10 22.93 25.52 -16.02
CA ILE A 10 21.82 24.76 -15.42
C ILE A 10 20.48 25.26 -15.98
N ASP A 11 20.24 26.57 -15.98
CA ASP A 11 18.98 27.15 -16.46
C ASP A 11 18.74 26.84 -17.95
N GLU A 12 19.80 26.90 -18.76
CA GLU A 12 19.74 26.56 -20.18
C GLU A 12 19.41 25.08 -20.41
N ILE A 13 20.07 24.16 -19.69
CA ILE A 13 19.74 22.72 -19.73
C ILE A 13 18.28 22.50 -19.31
N LEU A 14 17.84 23.11 -18.21
CA LEU A 14 16.49 22.94 -17.69
C LEU A 14 15.40 23.56 -18.60
N SER A 15 15.74 24.58 -19.37
CA SER A 15 14.84 25.22 -20.34
C SER A 15 14.60 24.38 -21.60
N SER A 16 15.54 23.49 -21.93
CA SER A 16 15.50 22.63 -23.12
C SER A 16 14.20 21.81 -23.17
N SER A 17 13.55 21.77 -24.33
CA SER A 17 12.36 20.94 -24.57
C SER A 17 12.65 19.44 -24.52
N ARG A 18 13.91 19.06 -24.63
CA ARG A 18 14.36 17.65 -24.65
C ARG A 18 14.63 17.10 -23.25
N ILE A 19 14.71 17.98 -22.24
CA ILE A 19 14.91 17.60 -20.85
C ILE A 19 13.55 17.48 -20.17
N GLN A 20 13.39 16.45 -19.36
CA GLN A 20 12.16 16.17 -18.64
C GLN A 20 11.70 17.37 -17.80
N LYS A 21 10.46 17.83 -18.03
CA LYS A 21 9.87 19.02 -17.39
C LYS A 21 8.88 18.71 -16.27
N VAL A 22 8.25 17.54 -16.34
CA VAL A 22 7.25 17.06 -15.39
C VAL A 22 7.69 15.74 -14.77
N ASN A 23 7.22 15.46 -13.56
CA ASN A 23 7.52 14.22 -12.88
C ASN A 23 7.04 13.02 -13.72
N PRO A 24 7.91 12.04 -14.05
CA PRO A 24 7.50 10.88 -14.86
C PRO A 24 6.46 9.99 -14.17
N PHE A 25 6.36 10.10 -12.84
CA PHE A 25 5.57 9.23 -11.99
C PHE A 25 4.31 9.91 -11.43
N SER A 26 3.89 11.04 -12.00
CA SER A 26 2.70 11.75 -11.52
C SER A 26 1.44 10.87 -11.46
N TYR A 27 1.24 9.95 -12.41
CA TYR A 27 0.06 9.07 -12.39
C TYR A 27 0.15 8.04 -11.25
N ALA A 28 1.33 7.45 -11.02
CA ALA A 28 1.55 6.58 -9.87
C ALA A 28 1.31 7.33 -8.54
N ILE A 29 1.78 8.58 -8.45
CA ILE A 29 1.53 9.46 -7.30
C ILE A 29 0.03 9.72 -7.13
N ASP A 30 -0.68 10.10 -8.18
CA ASP A 30 -2.13 10.34 -8.11
C ASP A 30 -2.92 9.08 -7.73
N GLY A 31 -2.49 7.91 -8.19
CA GLY A 31 -3.05 6.62 -7.80
C GLY A 31 -2.89 6.37 -6.30
N VAL A 32 -1.66 6.49 -5.78
CA VAL A 32 -1.40 6.34 -4.34
C VAL A 32 -2.17 7.36 -3.51
N LEU A 33 -2.14 8.64 -3.91
CA LEU A 33 -2.88 9.69 -3.23
C LEU A 33 -4.38 9.41 -3.22
N SER A 34 -4.93 8.93 -4.34
CA SER A 34 -6.35 8.56 -4.43
C SER A 34 -6.70 7.46 -3.44
N GLU A 35 -5.91 6.39 -3.34
CA GLU A 35 -6.15 5.29 -2.38
C GLU A 35 -6.19 5.78 -0.93
N TRP A 36 -5.18 6.56 -0.53
CA TRP A 36 -5.08 7.04 0.84
C TRP A 36 -6.13 8.09 1.19
N ILE A 37 -6.42 9.01 0.27
CA ILE A 37 -7.51 9.98 0.46
C ILE A 37 -8.85 9.25 0.51
N GLN A 38 -9.06 8.22 -0.31
CA GLN A 38 -10.26 7.42 -0.29
C GLN A 38 -10.48 6.75 1.07
N LEU A 39 -9.43 6.16 1.66
CA LEU A 39 -9.48 5.63 3.03
C LEU A 39 -9.94 6.69 4.04
N LEU A 40 -9.36 7.89 3.99
CA LEU A 40 -9.74 8.99 4.89
C LEU A 40 -11.19 9.44 4.64
N LEU A 41 -11.66 9.46 3.40
CA LEU A 41 -13.06 9.77 3.07
C LEU A 41 -14.02 8.66 3.54
N VAL A 42 -13.60 7.38 3.55
CA VAL A 42 -14.38 6.29 4.18
C VAL A 42 -14.55 6.55 5.66
N ILE A 43 -13.49 7.00 6.36
CA ILE A 43 -13.58 7.39 7.77
C ILE A 43 -14.59 8.53 7.95
N GLU A 44 -14.55 9.55 7.10
CA GLU A 44 -15.53 10.65 7.15
C GLU A 44 -16.97 10.21 6.86
N ARG A 45 -17.17 9.17 6.03
CA ARG A 45 -18.47 8.55 5.83
C ARG A 45 -18.96 7.88 7.12
N ILE A 46 -18.10 7.13 7.80
CA ILE A 46 -18.42 6.46 9.07
C ILE A 46 -18.77 7.49 10.15
N LYS A 47 -18.03 8.60 10.22
CA LYS A 47 -18.30 9.69 11.18
C LYS A 47 -19.62 10.42 10.91
N ALA A 48 -20.16 10.34 9.69
CA ALA A 48 -21.35 11.10 9.33
C ALA A 48 -22.62 10.62 10.07
N ASP A 49 -22.67 9.34 10.47
CA ASP A 49 -23.74 8.80 11.30
C ASP A 49 -23.29 8.67 12.77
N LYS A 50 -24.14 9.10 13.70
CA LYS A 50 -23.80 9.15 15.13
C LYS A 50 -23.61 7.76 15.74
N SER A 51 -24.34 6.75 15.26
CA SER A 51 -24.26 5.41 15.83
C SER A 51 -22.96 4.73 15.43
N THR A 52 -22.61 4.78 14.15
CA THR A 52 -21.38 4.25 13.59
C THR A 52 -20.15 5.04 14.03
N GLN A 53 -20.24 6.37 14.20
CA GLN A 53 -19.17 7.18 14.82
C GLN A 53 -18.87 6.72 16.25
N LYS A 54 -19.90 6.43 17.07
CA LYS A 54 -19.68 5.89 18.43
C LYS A 54 -19.00 4.53 18.38
N THR A 55 -19.41 3.65 17.47
CA THR A 55 -18.74 2.35 17.27
C THR A 55 -17.27 2.55 16.87
N LEU A 56 -16.98 3.44 15.94
CA LEU A 56 -15.61 3.79 15.55
C LEU A 56 -14.79 4.29 16.74
N GLN A 57 -15.35 5.19 17.56
CA GLN A 57 -14.71 5.71 18.76
C GLN A 57 -14.43 4.62 19.80
N LYS A 58 -15.33 3.65 19.99
CA LYS A 58 -15.10 2.51 20.89
C LYS A 58 -13.94 1.65 20.41
N ILE A 59 -13.93 1.27 19.14
CA ILE A 59 -12.85 0.42 18.57
C ILE A 59 -11.51 1.19 18.60
N ALA A 60 -11.53 2.49 18.29
CA ALA A 60 -10.34 3.34 18.37
C ALA A 60 -9.84 3.51 19.80
N GLY A 61 -10.74 3.65 20.78
CA GLY A 61 -10.41 3.70 22.20
C GLY A 61 -9.74 2.42 22.67
N PHE A 62 -10.30 1.26 22.32
CA PHE A 62 -9.67 -0.04 22.57
C PHE A 62 -8.28 -0.14 21.94
N THR A 63 -8.16 0.22 20.67
CA THR A 63 -6.90 0.14 19.93
C THR A 63 -5.84 1.04 20.56
N LYS A 64 -6.19 2.29 20.91
CA LYS A 64 -5.28 3.22 21.60
C LYS A 64 -4.86 2.70 22.98
N ALA A 65 -5.78 2.11 23.74
CA ALA A 65 -5.47 1.53 25.04
C ALA A 65 -4.47 0.38 24.92
N PHE A 66 -4.64 -0.49 23.93
CA PHE A 66 -3.69 -1.57 23.65
C PHE A 66 -2.31 -1.06 23.22
N LEU A 67 -2.26 -0.08 22.31
CA LEU A 67 -1.00 0.46 21.80
C LEU A 67 -0.17 1.20 22.88
N ASN A 68 -0.82 1.65 23.95
CA ASN A 68 -0.22 2.38 25.07
C ASN A 68 -0.18 1.56 26.36
N ASN A 69 -0.36 0.23 26.29
CA ASN A 69 -0.37 -0.64 27.45
C ASN A 69 1.06 -1.06 27.84
N ASP A 70 1.43 -0.89 29.10
CA ASP A 70 2.80 -1.14 29.58
C ASP A 70 3.25 -2.60 29.39
N ASP A 71 2.36 -3.59 29.56
CA ASP A 71 2.68 -5.01 29.34
C ASP A 71 2.94 -5.31 27.86
N VAL A 72 2.21 -4.61 26.98
CA VAL A 72 2.44 -4.66 25.53
C VAL A 72 3.79 -4.04 25.20
N ASP A 73 4.14 -2.93 25.85
CA ASP A 73 5.42 -2.24 25.65
C ASP A 73 6.59 -3.13 26.05
N GLU A 74 6.54 -3.75 27.22
CA GLU A 74 7.58 -4.65 27.73
C GLU A 74 7.81 -5.84 26.78
N LYS A 75 6.74 -6.48 26.30
CA LYS A 75 6.81 -7.65 25.41
C LYS A 75 7.15 -7.31 23.96
N THR A 76 6.93 -6.07 23.54
CA THR A 76 7.28 -5.59 22.18
C THR A 76 8.62 -4.90 22.09
N CYS A 77 9.27 -4.63 23.24
CA CYS A 77 10.57 -3.97 23.30
C CYS A 77 11.66 -4.91 22.74
N ASP A 78 12.08 -4.69 21.50
CA ASP A 78 13.20 -5.40 20.92
C ASP A 78 14.53 -4.74 21.31
N SER A 79 15.31 -5.39 22.16
CA SER A 79 16.67 -4.94 22.54
C SER A 79 17.64 -4.87 21.35
N HIS A 80 17.30 -5.51 20.22
CA HIS A 80 18.10 -5.54 18.99
C HIS A 80 17.59 -4.62 17.87
N ALA A 81 16.46 -3.91 18.04
CA ALA A 81 15.91 -3.02 17.02
C ALA A 81 16.76 -1.77 16.72
N CYS A 82 17.81 -1.51 17.53
CA CYS A 82 18.71 -0.38 17.36
C CYS A 82 19.87 -0.60 16.38
N SER A 83 20.07 -1.78 15.79
CA SER A 83 21.33 -2.07 15.07
C SER A 83 21.15 -2.75 13.72
N SER A 84 20.53 -2.07 12.77
CA SER A 84 20.96 -2.14 11.37
C SER A 84 20.45 -0.92 10.63
N VAL A 85 21.08 0.23 10.86
CA VAL A 85 20.95 1.39 9.98
C VAL A 85 21.61 1.00 8.66
N SER A 86 20.88 0.29 7.79
CA SER A 86 21.24 0.32 6.38
C SER A 86 20.97 1.75 5.94
N TYR A 87 22.00 2.44 5.44
CA TYR A 87 21.85 3.77 4.86
C TYR A 87 21.13 3.61 3.52
N ASN A 88 19.84 3.30 3.58
CA ASN A 88 18.97 3.23 2.43
C ASN A 88 18.20 4.56 2.33
N PRO A 89 18.60 5.48 1.43
CA PRO A 89 17.94 6.79 1.30
C PRO A 89 16.48 6.69 0.84
N VAL A 90 16.04 5.53 0.30
CA VAL A 90 14.63 5.31 -0.08
C VAL A 90 13.80 4.60 1.00
N ARG A 91 14.37 4.36 2.19
CA ARG A 91 13.65 3.79 3.33
C ARG A 91 13.55 4.82 4.45
N PRO A 92 12.34 5.34 4.75
CA PRO A 92 12.15 6.21 5.89
C PRO A 92 12.42 5.46 7.20
N SER A 93 12.79 6.19 8.24
CA SER A 93 12.85 5.63 9.60
C SER A 93 11.46 5.23 10.06
N TYR A 94 11.32 4.04 10.64
CA TYR A 94 10.05 3.58 11.19
C TYR A 94 10.20 3.18 12.66
N ASP A 95 9.11 3.34 13.40
CA ASP A 95 8.98 2.85 14.76
C ASP A 95 8.66 1.34 14.72
N ALA A 96 9.70 0.51 14.82
CA ALA A 96 9.59 -0.94 14.76
C ALA A 96 8.70 -1.50 15.89
N GLN A 97 8.76 -0.90 17.08
CA GLN A 97 7.95 -1.32 18.22
C GLN A 97 6.47 -1.06 17.94
N ARG A 98 6.12 0.17 17.53
CA ARG A 98 4.74 0.52 17.18
C ARG A 98 4.19 -0.36 16.06
N MET A 99 5.02 -0.64 15.05
CA MET A 99 4.69 -1.59 13.99
C MET A 99 4.42 -3.01 14.50
N LYS A 100 5.23 -3.52 15.44
CA LYS A 100 5.05 -4.84 16.08
C LYS A 100 3.75 -4.89 16.90
N LYS A 101 3.46 -3.85 17.68
CA LYS A 101 2.20 -3.70 18.43
C LYS A 101 0.98 -3.81 17.51
N TRP A 102 0.99 -3.07 16.40
CA TRP A 102 -0.05 -3.16 15.39
C TRP A 102 -0.17 -4.56 14.75
N GLY A 103 0.94 -5.28 14.63
CA GLY A 103 0.98 -6.67 14.17
C GLY A 103 0.23 -7.63 15.09
N TYR A 104 0.39 -7.48 16.41
CA TYR A 104 -0.34 -8.32 17.39
C TYR A 104 -1.86 -8.15 17.29
N LEU A 105 -2.36 -6.96 16.94
CA LEU A 105 -3.80 -6.73 16.74
C LEU A 105 -4.40 -7.42 15.49
N HIS A 106 -3.61 -8.14 14.70
CA HIS A 106 -4.09 -8.79 13.48
C HIS A 106 -5.33 -9.67 13.72
N TYR A 107 -5.30 -10.59 14.69
CA TYR A 107 -6.44 -11.49 14.95
C TYR A 107 -7.66 -10.77 15.52
N PHE A 108 -7.44 -9.69 16.28
CA PHE A 108 -8.51 -8.83 16.76
C PHE A 108 -9.25 -8.21 15.57
N PHE A 109 -8.52 -7.58 14.63
CA PHE A 109 -9.13 -6.98 13.45
C PHE A 109 -9.76 -7.99 12.50
N VAL A 110 -9.13 -9.17 12.30
CA VAL A 110 -9.72 -10.24 11.50
C VAL A 110 -11.04 -10.73 12.11
N THR A 111 -11.13 -10.80 13.45
CA THR A 111 -12.37 -11.18 14.13
C THR A 111 -13.48 -10.14 13.89
N LEU A 112 -13.15 -8.84 14.02
CA LEU A 112 -14.08 -7.75 13.70
C LEU A 112 -14.49 -7.76 12.22
N ASP A 113 -13.54 -7.97 11.32
CA ASP A 113 -13.78 -8.02 9.88
C ASP A 113 -14.76 -9.12 9.50
N GLU A 114 -14.72 -10.25 10.19
CA GLU A 114 -15.63 -11.39 10.00
C GLU A 114 -16.97 -11.23 10.73
N GLY A 115 -17.17 -10.14 11.48
CA GLY A 115 -18.38 -9.93 12.28
C GLY A 115 -18.52 -10.89 13.46
N MET A 116 -17.41 -11.48 13.90
CA MET A 116 -17.39 -12.48 14.96
C MET A 116 -17.09 -11.82 16.32
N LYS A 117 -17.25 -12.60 17.41
CA LYS A 117 -17.10 -12.13 18.80
C LYS A 117 -15.92 -12.79 19.51
N ASP A 118 -15.71 -12.39 20.76
CA ASP A 118 -14.76 -12.92 21.75
C ASP A 118 -14.45 -14.42 21.62
N ARG A 119 -15.44 -15.32 21.66
CA ARG A 119 -15.20 -16.77 21.66
C ARG A 119 -14.49 -17.25 20.40
N PHE A 120 -14.76 -16.60 19.28
CA PHE A 120 -14.12 -16.91 18.01
C PHE A 120 -12.71 -16.33 17.92
N PHE A 121 -12.50 -15.14 18.48
CA PHE A 121 -11.15 -14.60 18.64
C PHE A 121 -10.28 -15.56 19.47
N LEU A 122 -10.76 -15.95 20.65
CA LEU A 122 -10.04 -16.85 21.56
C LEU A 122 -9.74 -18.21 20.90
N SER A 123 -10.69 -18.76 20.12
CA SER A 123 -10.46 -20.03 19.41
C SER A 123 -9.43 -19.91 18.31
N LYS A 124 -9.42 -18.79 17.56
CA LYS A 124 -8.39 -18.50 16.54
C LYS A 124 -7.01 -18.37 17.15
N VAL A 125 -6.88 -17.60 18.23
CA VAL A 125 -5.61 -17.43 18.96
C VAL A 125 -5.15 -18.76 19.57
N ALA A 126 -6.06 -19.56 20.14
CA ALA A 126 -5.71 -20.86 20.71
C ALA A 126 -5.22 -21.86 19.65
N ALA A 127 -5.84 -21.88 18.47
CA ALA A 127 -5.51 -22.79 17.36
C ALA A 127 -4.16 -22.51 16.68
N GLN A 128 -3.50 -21.39 16.98
CA GLN A 128 -2.20 -21.02 16.39
C GLN A 128 -1.00 -21.78 16.96
N GLN A 129 -1.18 -22.57 18.01
CA GLN A 129 -0.13 -23.48 18.46
C GLN A 129 0.14 -24.50 17.34
N VAL A 130 1.33 -24.43 16.70
CA VAL A 130 2.14 -25.59 16.21
C VAL A 130 3.33 -25.18 15.32
N LYS A 131 3.50 -23.92 14.85
CA LYS A 131 4.68 -23.57 14.03
C LYS A 131 5.45 -22.35 14.53
N GLY A 132 6.38 -22.61 15.47
CA GLY A 132 7.58 -21.80 15.70
C GLY A 132 7.42 -20.57 16.61
N GLY A 133 7.73 -20.74 17.90
CA GLY A 133 8.78 -19.92 18.50
C GLY A 133 8.48 -18.67 19.32
N GLU A 134 7.24 -18.16 19.45
CA GLU A 134 6.99 -16.98 20.33
C GLU A 134 5.87 -17.25 21.35
N HIS A 135 6.24 -17.83 22.49
CA HIS A 135 5.34 -17.99 23.65
C HIS A 135 4.75 -16.63 24.12
N ASP A 136 5.54 -15.55 24.04
CA ASP A 136 5.14 -14.20 24.51
C ASP A 136 3.98 -13.59 23.74
N SER A 137 3.84 -13.94 22.44
CA SER A 137 2.75 -13.46 21.58
C SER A 137 1.38 -13.95 22.04
N LYS A 138 1.31 -15.18 22.56
CA LYS A 138 0.06 -15.83 22.94
C LYS A 138 -0.45 -15.29 24.27
N ASP A 139 0.45 -15.05 25.22
CA ASP A 139 0.12 -14.49 26.53
C ASP A 139 -0.40 -13.04 26.36
N LEU A 140 0.21 -12.25 25.49
CA LEU A 140 -0.27 -10.90 25.18
C LEU A 140 -1.68 -10.90 24.57
N LEU A 141 -1.99 -11.84 23.68
CA LEU A 141 -3.31 -11.94 23.03
C LEU A 141 -4.39 -12.56 23.93
N LEU A 142 -4.02 -13.43 24.87
CA LEU A 142 -4.96 -14.14 25.74
C LEU A 142 -5.17 -13.47 27.10
N ASP A 143 -4.23 -12.62 27.54
CA ASP A 143 -4.33 -11.93 28.82
C ASP A 143 -4.74 -10.46 28.62
N VAL A 144 -3.98 -9.70 27.82
CA VAL A 144 -4.16 -8.24 27.69
C VAL A 144 -5.44 -7.88 26.93
N ILE A 145 -5.74 -8.56 25.82
CA ILE A 145 -6.93 -8.23 25.01
C ILE A 145 -8.23 -8.49 25.78
N PRO A 146 -8.44 -9.66 26.42
CA PRO A 146 -9.62 -9.87 27.25
C PRO A 146 -9.73 -8.88 28.41
N GLU A 147 -8.63 -8.58 29.11
CA GLU A 147 -8.64 -7.58 30.18
C GLU A 147 -9.07 -6.20 29.67
N LEU A 148 -8.51 -5.73 28.55
CA LEU A 148 -8.91 -4.47 27.95
C LEU A 148 -10.37 -4.48 27.49
N CYS A 149 -10.88 -5.63 27.00
CA CYS A 149 -12.30 -5.77 26.67
C CYS A 149 -13.19 -5.58 27.90
N ASP A 150 -12.81 -6.16 29.04
CA ASP A 150 -13.56 -6.04 30.29
C ASP A 150 -13.49 -4.60 30.84
N VAL A 151 -12.29 -4.02 30.93
CA VAL A 151 -12.04 -2.66 31.44
C VAL A 151 -12.79 -1.61 30.61
N LEU A 152 -12.78 -1.75 29.28
CA LEU A 152 -13.44 -0.81 28.37
C LEU A 152 -14.89 -1.18 28.07
N SER A 153 -15.41 -2.28 28.63
CA SER A 153 -16.74 -2.82 28.32
C SER A 153 -16.97 -2.95 26.79
N PHE A 154 -15.96 -3.47 26.08
CA PHE A 154 -15.97 -3.58 24.63
C PHE A 154 -16.84 -4.77 24.18
N SER A 155 -17.92 -4.48 23.46
CA SER A 155 -18.94 -5.46 23.05
C SER A 155 -18.70 -6.12 21.68
N TRP A 156 -17.49 -6.01 21.11
CA TRP A 156 -17.18 -6.49 19.76
C TRP A 156 -18.08 -5.89 18.67
N ASP A 157 -18.53 -4.65 18.89
CA ASP A 157 -19.19 -3.84 17.87
C ASP A 157 -18.23 -3.66 16.67
N ASN A 158 -18.75 -3.72 15.44
CA ASN A 158 -17.94 -3.60 14.22
C ASN A 158 -18.57 -2.64 13.20
N LEU A 159 -17.85 -2.36 12.13
CA LEU A 159 -18.19 -1.37 11.10
C LEU A 159 -18.56 -2.01 9.75
N ASN A 160 -18.85 -3.32 9.72
CA ASN A 160 -19.06 -4.09 8.48
C ASN A 160 -20.16 -3.52 7.57
N GLU A 161 -21.16 -2.86 8.14
CA GLU A 161 -22.27 -2.28 7.37
C GLU A 161 -21.90 -1.03 6.59
N ILE A 162 -20.86 -0.28 7.01
CA ILE A 162 -20.57 1.07 6.48
C ILE A 162 -19.14 1.23 5.93
N ARG A 163 -18.22 0.31 6.26
CA ARG A 163 -16.80 0.42 5.93
C ARG A 163 -16.41 0.14 4.48
N MET A 164 -17.37 -0.15 3.60
CA MET A 164 -17.14 -0.44 2.18
C MET A 164 -16.00 -1.46 1.95
N ASN A 165 -15.97 -2.51 2.79
CA ASN A 165 -14.96 -3.58 2.78
C ASN A 165 -13.50 -3.13 3.03
N TYR A 166 -13.27 -1.90 3.49
CA TYR A 166 -11.97 -1.53 4.06
C TYR A 166 -11.73 -2.29 5.37
N PRO A 167 -10.58 -2.97 5.54
CA PRO A 167 -10.21 -3.63 6.80
C PRO A 167 -10.34 -2.71 8.00
N HIS A 168 -10.82 -3.23 9.14
CA HIS A 168 -10.85 -2.44 10.38
C HIS A 168 -9.45 -1.90 10.72
N SER A 169 -8.41 -2.71 10.54
CA SER A 169 -7.03 -2.28 10.78
C SER A 169 -6.64 -1.02 10.01
N LEU A 170 -7.02 -0.91 8.73
CA LEU A 170 -6.72 0.27 7.90
C LEU A 170 -7.53 1.49 8.33
N ILE A 171 -8.82 1.32 8.64
CA ILE A 171 -9.67 2.40 9.15
C ILE A 171 -9.08 2.94 10.46
N LEU A 172 -8.71 2.06 11.39
CA LEU A 172 -8.20 2.46 12.69
C LEU A 172 -6.83 3.12 12.59
N ARG A 173 -5.95 2.67 11.68
CA ARG A 173 -4.71 3.37 11.35
C ARG A 173 -4.99 4.77 10.81
N GLY A 174 -5.95 4.93 9.90
CA GLY A 174 -6.36 6.23 9.38
C GLY A 174 -6.95 7.17 10.44
N VAL A 175 -7.62 6.63 11.47
CA VAL A 175 -8.14 7.40 12.60
C VAL A 175 -7.06 7.79 13.60
N ILE A 176 -6.17 6.85 13.96
CA ILE A 176 -5.17 7.04 15.01
C ILE A 176 -3.97 7.82 14.47
N GLU A 177 -3.50 7.47 13.27
CA GLU A 177 -2.32 8.05 12.62
C GLU A 177 -2.70 9.10 11.56
N GLY A 178 -3.95 9.55 11.55
CA GLY A 178 -4.51 10.39 10.47
C GLY A 178 -3.71 11.68 10.20
N ASN A 179 -3.17 12.31 11.25
CA ASN A 179 -2.33 13.51 11.12
C ASN A 179 -0.98 13.20 10.45
N GLU A 180 -0.38 12.05 10.75
CA GLU A 180 0.90 11.61 10.18
C GLU A 180 0.72 11.23 8.71
N ILE A 181 -0.34 10.47 8.42
CA ILE A 181 -0.74 10.11 7.05
C ILE A 181 -0.97 11.37 6.22
N LEU A 182 -1.70 12.37 6.74
CA LEU A 182 -1.95 13.62 6.03
C LEU A 182 -0.66 14.42 5.77
N ARG A 183 0.28 14.42 6.71
CA ARG A 183 1.59 15.06 6.53
C ARG A 183 2.37 14.39 5.39
N ALA A 184 2.41 13.05 5.36
CA ALA A 184 3.08 12.31 4.30
C ALA A 184 2.39 12.50 2.94
N ILE A 185 1.05 12.55 2.91
CA ILE A 185 0.26 12.90 1.71
C ILE A 185 0.64 14.29 1.20
N GLU A 186 0.77 15.29 2.08
CA GLU A 186 1.15 16.65 1.68
C GLU A 186 2.56 16.72 1.12
N ASN A 187 3.52 16.00 1.72
CA ASN A 187 4.88 15.90 1.18
C ASN A 187 4.86 15.32 -0.23
N LEU A 188 4.07 14.26 -0.45
CA LEU A 188 3.92 13.66 -1.78
C LEU A 188 3.24 14.61 -2.79
N ILE A 189 2.25 15.41 -2.36
CA ILE A 189 1.60 16.43 -3.19
C ILE A 189 2.58 17.56 -3.56
N ARG A 190 3.36 18.06 -2.59
CA ARG A 190 4.38 19.10 -2.82
C ARG A 190 5.45 18.62 -3.79
N PHE A 191 5.86 17.37 -3.67
CA PHE A 191 6.79 16.75 -4.58
C PHE A 191 6.30 16.72 -6.03
N ASP A 192 5.05 16.30 -6.27
CA ASP A 192 4.49 16.25 -7.63
C ASP A 192 4.30 17.64 -8.27
N ASN A 193 4.02 18.67 -7.46
CA ASN A 193 3.73 20.02 -7.97
C ASN A 193 4.98 20.90 -8.07
N ASP A 194 5.70 21.09 -6.96
CA ASP A 194 6.64 22.20 -6.79
C ASP A 194 8.08 21.71 -6.60
N GLU A 195 8.29 20.71 -5.74
CA GLU A 195 9.64 20.28 -5.35
C GLU A 195 10.34 19.42 -6.42
N PHE A 196 9.61 18.93 -7.42
CA PHE A 196 10.21 18.28 -8.58
C PHE A 196 11.25 19.18 -9.27
N GLN A 197 11.01 20.50 -9.32
CA GLN A 197 11.97 21.46 -9.91
C GLN A 197 13.29 21.50 -9.12
N SER A 198 13.24 21.34 -7.80
CA SER A 198 14.42 21.27 -6.95
C SER A 198 15.25 20.01 -7.25
N ILE A 199 14.61 18.87 -7.52
CA ILE A 199 15.31 17.66 -7.99
C ILE A 199 15.96 17.92 -9.34
N ARG A 200 15.23 18.53 -10.28
CA ARG A 200 15.78 18.83 -11.61
C ARG A 200 17.04 19.67 -11.50
N TYR A 201 16.99 20.74 -10.70
CA TYR A 201 18.12 21.63 -10.46
C TYR A 201 19.30 20.89 -9.84
N ARG A 202 19.08 20.13 -8.77
CA ARG A 202 20.11 19.34 -8.09
C ARG A 202 20.79 18.37 -9.04
N VAL A 203 20.02 17.55 -9.76
CA VAL A 203 20.55 16.49 -10.65
C VAL A 203 21.35 17.10 -11.80
N VAL A 204 20.87 18.18 -12.41
CA VAL A 204 21.59 18.86 -13.49
C VAL A 204 22.88 19.49 -12.96
N SER A 205 22.84 20.13 -11.80
CA SER A 205 24.01 20.70 -11.14
C SER A 205 25.08 19.64 -10.84
N GLU A 206 24.67 18.51 -10.26
CA GLU A 206 25.53 17.36 -9.98
C GLU A 206 26.12 16.78 -11.28
N PHE A 207 25.30 16.63 -12.32
CA PHE A 207 25.75 16.13 -13.62
C PHE A 207 26.81 17.02 -14.27
N ILE A 208 26.61 18.35 -14.27
CA ILE A 208 27.62 19.31 -14.75
C ILE A 208 28.91 19.20 -13.93
N GLY A 209 28.76 19.11 -12.60
CA GLY A 209 29.89 18.91 -11.69
C GLY A 209 30.69 17.65 -12.01
N ASP A 210 30.01 16.53 -12.27
CA ASP A 210 30.62 15.26 -12.65
C ASP A 210 31.37 15.36 -13.99
N VAL A 211 30.77 16.00 -15.00
CA VAL A 211 31.42 16.23 -16.31
C VAL A 211 32.69 17.06 -16.15
N ARG A 212 32.62 18.19 -15.42
CA ARG A 212 33.77 19.07 -15.22
C ARG A 212 34.91 18.40 -14.44
N ARG A 213 34.58 17.50 -13.52
CA ARG A 213 35.57 16.69 -12.78
C ARG A 213 36.14 15.54 -13.62
N GLY A 214 35.49 15.18 -14.72
CA GLY A 214 35.87 14.04 -15.58
C GLY A 214 35.40 12.70 -15.04
N TYR A 215 34.30 12.69 -14.29
CA TYR A 215 33.64 11.47 -13.80
C TYR A 215 32.64 10.90 -14.80
N THR A 216 32.53 11.51 -15.99
CA THR A 216 31.68 11.02 -17.09
C THR A 216 32.53 10.82 -18.34
N CYS A 217 31.94 10.23 -19.39
CA CYS A 217 32.58 10.06 -20.68
C CYS A 217 32.61 11.34 -21.55
N TYR A 218 32.08 12.45 -21.05
CA TYR A 218 32.00 13.71 -21.78
C TYR A 218 33.26 14.57 -21.56
N PRO A 219 33.68 15.37 -22.55
CA PRO A 219 34.78 16.33 -22.38
C PRO A 219 34.53 17.29 -21.21
N LYS A 220 35.56 17.58 -20.41
CA LYS A 220 35.45 18.46 -19.23
C LYS A 220 35.06 19.89 -19.59
N ASP A 221 35.41 20.32 -20.79
CA ASP A 221 35.21 21.63 -21.40
C ASP A 221 34.04 21.64 -22.40
N ILE A 222 33.13 20.67 -22.32
CA ILE A 222 31.97 20.60 -23.21
C ILE A 222 31.11 21.87 -23.12
N ASP A 223 30.79 22.44 -24.28
CA ASP A 223 29.75 23.45 -24.40
C ASP A 223 28.38 22.75 -24.30
N PHE A 224 27.76 22.82 -23.13
CA PHE A 224 26.45 22.21 -22.88
C PHE A 224 25.36 22.75 -23.83
N ASN A 225 25.41 24.02 -24.24
CA ASN A 225 24.42 24.60 -25.13
C ASN A 225 24.48 24.01 -26.54
N GLN A 226 25.70 23.87 -27.05
CA GLN A 226 25.90 23.22 -28.35
C GLN A 226 25.61 21.72 -28.24
N ALA A 227 26.07 21.07 -27.18
CA ALA A 227 25.92 19.64 -27.00
C ALA A 227 24.46 19.21 -26.85
N LEU A 228 23.62 19.93 -26.09
CA LEU A 228 22.18 19.62 -25.97
C LEU A 228 21.43 19.62 -27.32
N LYS A 229 21.92 20.38 -28.32
CA LYS A 229 21.33 20.41 -29.66
C LYS A 229 21.69 19.17 -30.47
N TYR A 230 22.93 18.71 -30.41
CA TYR A 230 23.46 17.70 -31.33
C TYR A 230 23.73 16.32 -30.70
N ARG A 231 23.88 16.23 -29.37
CA ARG A 231 24.22 15.00 -28.63
C ARG A 231 22.96 14.40 -27.99
N GLN A 232 22.39 13.38 -28.63
CA GLN A 232 21.23 12.66 -28.09
C GLN A 232 21.59 11.83 -26.85
N ASP A 233 22.80 11.30 -26.81
CA ASP A 233 23.36 10.56 -25.69
C ASP A 233 23.46 11.44 -24.43
N LEU A 234 23.95 12.68 -24.55
CA LEU A 234 23.99 13.64 -23.42
C LEU A 234 22.59 13.89 -22.83
N VAL A 235 21.62 14.15 -23.70
CA VAL A 235 20.23 14.37 -23.29
C VAL A 235 19.64 13.13 -22.61
N ARG A 236 19.92 11.94 -23.15
CA ARG A 236 19.47 10.67 -22.59
C ARG A 236 20.04 10.47 -21.19
N ASP A 237 21.35 10.66 -21.01
CA ASP A 237 22.02 10.40 -19.73
C ASP A 237 21.56 11.39 -18.63
N ILE A 238 21.29 12.66 -18.98
CA ILE A 238 20.65 13.62 -18.06
C ILE A 238 19.23 13.17 -17.68
N ASN A 239 18.42 12.80 -18.67
CA ASN A 239 17.04 12.34 -18.42
C ASN A 239 17.00 11.03 -17.61
N GLU A 240 17.96 10.13 -17.81
CA GLU A 240 18.07 8.88 -17.04
C GLU A 240 18.37 9.18 -15.57
N LYS A 241 19.34 10.08 -15.28
CA LYS A 241 19.59 10.53 -13.90
C LYS A 241 18.36 11.21 -13.28
N LEU A 242 17.66 12.05 -14.04
CA LEU A 242 16.43 12.69 -13.57
C LEU A 242 15.35 11.66 -13.25
N TYR A 243 15.14 10.70 -14.14
CA TYR A 243 14.19 9.61 -13.96
C TYR A 243 14.51 8.81 -12.69
N GLN A 244 15.76 8.40 -12.49
CA GLN A 244 16.20 7.65 -11.31
C GLN A 244 16.03 8.43 -9.99
N ALA A 245 16.40 9.72 -9.99
CA ALA A 245 16.22 10.57 -8.82
C ALA A 245 14.74 10.76 -8.48
N SER A 246 13.90 10.95 -9.51
CA SER A 246 12.44 11.07 -9.35
C SER A 246 11.82 9.80 -8.83
N LEU A 247 12.27 8.64 -9.33
CA LEU A 247 11.79 7.32 -8.91
C LEU A 247 12.14 7.06 -7.45
N SER A 248 13.39 7.35 -7.07
CA SER A 248 13.88 7.19 -5.70
C SER A 248 13.06 8.03 -4.73
N GLU A 249 12.81 9.30 -5.07
CA GLU A 249 12.01 10.19 -4.23
C GLU A 249 10.54 9.76 -4.17
N THR A 250 9.96 9.35 -5.30
CA THR A 250 8.59 8.82 -5.37
C THR A 250 8.41 7.63 -4.44
N VAL A 251 9.32 6.64 -4.52
CA VAL A 251 9.30 5.46 -3.66
C VAL A 251 9.46 5.84 -2.19
N ARG A 252 10.41 6.74 -1.89
CA ARG A 252 10.66 7.20 -0.51
C ARG A 252 9.42 7.83 0.11
N LEU A 253 8.77 8.76 -0.61
CA LEU A 253 7.59 9.47 -0.13
C LEU A 253 6.35 8.58 -0.02
N ILE A 254 6.17 7.63 -0.94
CA ILE A 254 5.07 6.66 -0.86
C ILE A 254 5.26 5.73 0.36
N ARG A 255 6.50 5.30 0.62
CA ARG A 255 6.84 4.55 1.83
C ARG A 255 6.62 5.37 3.10
N GLU A 256 6.85 6.67 3.06
CA GLU A 256 6.58 7.57 4.19
C GLU A 256 5.12 7.49 4.63
N ILE A 257 4.17 7.46 3.68
CA ILE A 257 2.73 7.29 3.99
C ILE A 257 2.48 5.93 4.65
N ASN A 258 3.07 4.87 4.11
CA ASN A 258 2.91 3.51 4.65
C ASN A 258 3.43 3.41 6.08
N ILE A 259 4.58 4.01 6.35
CA ILE A 259 5.21 4.05 7.67
C ILE A 259 4.38 4.89 8.63
N SER A 260 3.87 6.05 8.21
CA SER A 260 2.91 6.83 9.00
C SER A 260 1.66 6.02 9.32
N ALA A 261 1.19 5.18 8.40
CA ALA A 261 0.10 4.25 8.68
C ALA A 261 0.54 2.99 9.47
N CYS A 262 1.80 2.88 9.88
CA CYS A 262 2.42 1.73 10.54
C CYS A 262 2.27 0.40 9.76
N LEU A 263 2.22 0.45 8.43
CA LEU A 263 2.07 -0.71 7.55
C LEU A 263 3.41 -1.30 7.14
N TRP A 264 3.48 -2.64 7.19
CA TRP A 264 4.57 -3.43 6.63
C TRP A 264 4.36 -3.64 5.13
N ILE A 265 4.54 -2.60 4.33
CA ILE A 265 4.50 -2.74 2.86
C ILE A 265 5.86 -3.25 2.33
N ASP A 266 6.92 -3.14 3.13
CA ASP A 266 8.26 -3.64 2.81
C ASP A 266 8.41 -5.17 2.94
N ASN A 267 7.32 -5.93 3.04
CA ASN A 267 7.36 -7.40 2.94
C ASN A 267 7.50 -7.86 1.47
N ASP A 268 8.19 -7.07 0.65
CA ASP A 268 8.92 -7.61 -0.48
C ASP A 268 9.98 -8.52 0.16
N GLY A 269 9.69 -9.83 0.24
CA GLY A 269 10.68 -10.87 0.57
C GLY A 269 11.89 -10.90 -0.39
N THR A 270 12.06 -9.86 -1.20
CA THR A 270 13.13 -9.55 -2.12
C THR A 270 13.86 -8.29 -1.62
N ASN A 271 15.03 -8.50 -1.01
CA ASN A 271 16.25 -7.73 -1.30
C ASN A 271 16.73 -6.53 -0.46
N LEU A 272 16.11 -6.17 0.67
CA LEU A 272 16.81 -5.31 1.66
C LEU A 272 17.44 -6.11 2.80
N GLY A 273 16.85 -7.25 3.13
CA GLY A 273 17.50 -8.27 3.94
C GLY A 273 18.65 -8.95 3.20
N LEU A 274 18.58 -9.14 1.87
CA LEU A 274 19.69 -9.76 1.14
C LEU A 274 20.95 -8.90 1.13
N ASN A 275 20.93 -7.56 1.09
CA ASN A 275 22.21 -6.84 1.12
C ASN A 275 22.95 -7.03 2.47
N SER A 276 22.23 -7.15 3.60
CA SER A 276 22.84 -7.49 4.90
C SER A 276 23.12 -9.00 5.03
N LEU A 277 22.21 -9.89 4.61
CA LEU A 277 22.40 -11.35 4.61
C LEU A 277 23.49 -11.81 3.63
N LEU A 278 23.60 -11.19 2.46
CA LEU A 278 24.67 -11.42 1.46
C LEU A 278 25.97 -10.72 1.91
N SER A 279 25.90 -9.57 2.58
CA SER A 279 27.12 -8.97 3.16
C SER A 279 27.74 -9.88 4.21
N ASP A 280 26.91 -10.57 4.99
CA ASP A 280 27.36 -11.40 6.09
C ASP A 280 27.57 -12.88 5.67
N GLY A 281 26.86 -13.34 4.63
CA GLY A 281 26.91 -14.71 4.10
C GLY A 281 27.86 -14.94 2.93
N ILE A 282 28.40 -13.89 2.30
CA ILE A 282 29.47 -13.99 1.28
C ILE A 282 30.82 -13.63 1.90
N ASN A 283 31.65 -14.63 2.13
CA ASN A 283 33.01 -14.48 2.64
C ASN A 283 34.04 -14.70 1.53
N LEU A 284 34.98 -13.77 1.38
CA LEU A 284 36.11 -13.89 0.47
C LEU A 284 37.33 -14.32 1.25
N LYS A 285 37.98 -15.42 0.86
CA LYS A 285 39.25 -15.85 1.47
C LYS A 285 40.37 -15.88 0.44
N PRO A 286 41.56 -15.37 0.76
CA PRO A 286 42.72 -15.53 -0.10
C PRO A 286 43.16 -16.99 -0.14
N THR A 287 43.57 -17.45 -1.32
CA THR A 287 44.24 -18.74 -1.53
C THR A 287 45.53 -18.54 -2.31
N ASP A 288 46.41 -19.54 -2.30
CA ASP A 288 47.70 -19.50 -3.00
C ASP A 288 47.54 -19.31 -4.52
N SER A 289 46.37 -19.64 -5.07
CA SER A 289 46.03 -19.52 -6.49
C SER A 289 45.04 -18.38 -6.81
N GLY A 290 44.56 -17.61 -5.84
CA GLY A 290 43.57 -16.56 -6.10
C GLY A 290 42.73 -16.09 -4.91
N VAL A 291 41.42 -16.01 -5.13
CA VAL A 291 40.40 -15.64 -4.14
C VAL A 291 39.25 -16.63 -4.25
N ASP A 292 38.95 -17.30 -3.15
CA ASP A 292 37.81 -18.20 -3.04
C ASP A 292 36.60 -17.43 -2.49
N ILE A 293 35.43 -17.67 -3.09
CA ILE A 293 34.17 -17.07 -2.66
C ILE A 293 33.35 -18.13 -1.93
N TYR A 294 33.10 -17.90 -0.65
CA TYR A 294 32.26 -18.74 0.20
C TYR A 294 30.89 -18.10 0.31
N VAL A 295 29.86 -18.80 -0.16
CA VAL A 295 28.46 -18.41 -0.04
C VAL A 295 27.76 -19.48 0.77
N SER A 296 26.97 -19.13 1.79
CA SER A 296 26.23 -20.14 2.56
C SER A 296 25.23 -20.89 1.68
N ASN A 297 24.97 -22.17 2.00
CA ASN A 297 24.05 -23.01 1.22
C ASN A 297 22.62 -22.47 1.21
N ASP A 298 22.16 -21.92 2.34
CA ASP A 298 20.83 -21.31 2.46
C ASP A 298 20.70 -20.10 1.51
N LEU A 299 21.73 -19.25 1.47
CA LEU A 299 21.81 -18.10 0.58
C LEU A 299 21.84 -18.53 -0.89
N LEU A 300 22.60 -19.58 -1.22
CA LEU A 300 22.68 -20.09 -2.59
C LEU A 300 21.35 -20.68 -3.07
N LEU A 301 20.64 -21.41 -2.20
CA LEU A 301 19.31 -21.99 -2.47
C LEU A 301 18.24 -20.92 -2.63
N ASP A 302 18.23 -19.90 -1.78
CA ASP A 302 17.31 -18.77 -1.89
C ASP A 302 17.55 -18.02 -3.20
N THR A 303 18.81 -17.79 -3.56
CA THR A 303 19.17 -17.05 -4.77
C THR A 303 18.88 -17.83 -6.06
N LEU A 304 19.10 -19.14 -6.08
CA LEU A 304 18.82 -20.00 -7.24
C LEU A 304 17.31 -20.16 -7.52
N ASN A 305 16.48 -20.03 -6.48
CA ASN A 305 15.02 -20.01 -6.60
C ASN A 305 14.43 -18.63 -6.94
N MET A 306 15.26 -17.59 -6.99
CA MET A 306 14.84 -16.24 -7.37
C MET A 306 15.04 -15.98 -8.86
N SER A 307 14.13 -15.21 -9.46
CA SER A 307 14.23 -14.69 -10.84
C SER A 307 15.33 -13.64 -11.04
N GLU A 308 16.20 -13.45 -10.04
CA GLU A 308 17.09 -12.30 -9.87
C GLU A 308 18.58 -12.69 -9.83
N GLN A 309 18.95 -13.82 -10.46
CA GLN A 309 20.35 -14.30 -10.58
C GLN A 309 21.34 -13.19 -11.02
N SER A 310 20.89 -12.26 -11.88
CA SER A 310 21.71 -11.12 -12.33
C SER A 310 22.09 -10.13 -11.21
N GLU A 311 21.24 -9.95 -10.21
CA GLU A 311 21.44 -9.00 -9.10
C GLU A 311 22.42 -9.58 -8.06
N PHE A 312 22.28 -10.87 -7.75
CA PHE A 312 23.27 -11.60 -6.97
C PHE A 312 24.66 -11.58 -7.60
N ILE A 313 24.75 -11.84 -8.91
CA ILE A 313 26.02 -11.77 -9.64
C ILE A 313 26.61 -10.37 -9.56
N SER A 314 25.80 -9.32 -9.69
CA SER A 314 26.27 -7.93 -9.56
C SER A 314 26.83 -7.64 -8.16
N ILE A 315 26.15 -8.06 -7.09
CA ILE A 315 26.60 -7.88 -5.70
C ILE A 315 27.91 -8.66 -5.44
N LEU A 316 27.97 -9.91 -5.89
CA LEU A 316 29.14 -10.78 -5.78
C LEU A 316 30.35 -10.18 -6.49
N MET A 317 30.15 -9.69 -7.71
CA MET A 317 31.19 -8.98 -8.48
C MET A 317 31.63 -7.71 -7.75
N SER A 318 30.70 -6.91 -7.22
CA SER A 318 31.04 -5.69 -6.48
C SER A 318 31.90 -5.97 -5.24
N LYS A 319 31.60 -7.03 -4.49
CA LYS A 319 32.42 -7.51 -3.37
C LYS A 319 33.79 -7.99 -3.81
N LEU A 320 33.86 -8.78 -4.89
CA LEU A 320 35.12 -9.26 -5.45
C LEU A 320 36.01 -8.09 -5.86
N TYR A 321 35.45 -7.07 -6.52
CA TYR A 321 36.17 -5.86 -6.90
C TYR A 321 36.64 -5.05 -5.70
N GLY A 322 35.81 -4.89 -4.67
CA GLY A 322 36.20 -4.24 -3.41
C GLY A 322 37.40 -4.95 -2.76
N TYR A 323 37.33 -6.28 -2.65
CA TYR A 323 38.42 -7.08 -2.11
C TYR A 323 39.71 -6.97 -2.91
N ILE A 324 39.64 -7.01 -4.25
CA ILE A 324 40.82 -6.85 -5.11
C ILE A 324 41.47 -5.47 -4.92
N LYS A 325 40.65 -4.43 -4.74
CA LYS A 325 41.08 -3.04 -4.50
C LYS A 325 41.78 -2.89 -3.14
N ASP A 326 41.16 -3.39 -2.08
CA ASP A 326 41.68 -3.28 -0.71
C ASP A 326 42.99 -4.07 -0.53
N ASN A 327 43.19 -5.12 -1.32
CA ASN A 327 44.40 -5.94 -1.29
C ASN A 327 45.48 -5.51 -2.32
N ASN A 328 45.34 -4.33 -2.95
CA ASN A 328 46.35 -3.71 -3.82
C ASN A 328 46.85 -4.58 -5.00
N ARG A 329 46.04 -5.51 -5.51
CA ARG A 329 46.44 -6.47 -6.56
C ARG A 329 46.31 -5.97 -7.99
N LEU A 330 46.09 -4.67 -8.21
CA LEU A 330 45.82 -4.07 -9.53
C LEU A 330 46.87 -3.03 -9.92
N SER A 331 47.17 -2.94 -11.22
CA SER A 331 47.93 -1.81 -11.78
C SER A 331 47.14 -0.50 -11.67
N ASP A 332 47.83 0.64 -11.65
CA ASP A 332 47.19 1.95 -11.50
C ASP A 332 46.19 2.26 -12.62
N ASP A 333 46.47 1.82 -13.85
CA ASP A 333 45.56 1.95 -15.01
C ASP A 333 44.28 1.10 -14.86
N ALA A 334 44.39 -0.07 -14.24
CA ALA A 334 43.24 -0.90 -13.90
C ALA A 334 42.45 -0.33 -12.71
N LYS A 335 43.13 0.25 -11.71
CA LYS A 335 42.49 0.98 -10.60
C LYS A 335 41.72 2.19 -11.11
N GLU A 336 42.24 2.93 -12.08
CA GLU A 336 41.56 4.08 -12.67
C GLU A 336 40.32 3.67 -13.47
N LYS A 337 40.42 2.64 -14.32
CA LYS A 337 39.26 2.07 -15.05
C LYS A 337 38.19 1.49 -14.12
N ILE A 338 38.61 0.81 -13.05
CA ILE A 338 37.70 0.25 -12.03
C ILE A 338 37.07 1.37 -11.21
N ASN A 339 37.83 2.40 -10.83
CA ASN A 339 37.27 3.57 -10.14
C ASN A 339 36.27 4.30 -11.03
N GLN A 340 36.52 4.42 -12.34
CA GLN A 340 35.56 4.95 -13.30
C GLN A 340 34.29 4.08 -13.36
N HIS A 341 34.40 2.76 -13.54
CA HIS A 341 33.25 1.83 -13.54
C HIS A 341 32.47 1.80 -12.21
N GLN A 342 33.16 1.79 -11.08
CA GLN A 342 32.55 1.85 -9.75
C GLN A 342 31.88 3.19 -9.49
N TYR A 343 32.41 4.32 -9.98
CA TYR A 343 31.71 5.60 -9.85
C TYR A 343 30.42 5.62 -10.67
N THR A 344 30.39 4.95 -11.83
CA THR A 344 29.19 4.83 -12.67
C THR A 344 28.15 3.88 -12.07
N GLU A 345 28.55 2.78 -11.42
CA GLU A 345 27.64 1.81 -10.79
C GLU A 345 27.25 2.17 -9.33
N ALA A 346 28.12 2.81 -8.56
CA ALA A 346 27.91 3.08 -7.14
C ALA A 346 26.97 4.26 -6.85
N ASN A 347 26.75 5.16 -7.82
CA ASN A 347 25.99 6.39 -7.59
C ASN A 347 24.52 6.35 -8.05
N SER A 348 24.03 5.28 -8.68
CA SER A 348 22.67 5.30 -9.24
C SER A 348 21.75 4.13 -8.85
N ASN A 349 22.27 2.93 -8.54
CA ASN A 349 21.43 1.72 -8.64
C ASN A 349 21.38 0.78 -7.43
N ARG A 350 22.02 1.09 -6.28
CA ARG A 350 22.06 0.12 -5.16
C ARG A 350 20.80 0.05 -4.29
N HIS A 351 19.85 0.97 -4.46
CA HIS A 351 18.74 1.14 -3.51
C HIS A 351 17.34 0.76 -4.05
N LEU A 352 17.20 0.60 -5.37
CA LEU A 352 15.94 0.25 -6.03
C LEU A 352 16.14 -1.01 -6.89
N THR A 353 15.40 -2.07 -6.59
CA THR A 353 15.46 -3.33 -7.36
C THR A 353 14.78 -3.16 -8.72
N LYS A 354 15.19 -3.95 -9.73
CA LYS A 354 14.52 -3.97 -11.05
C LYS A 354 13.02 -4.24 -10.92
N LYS A 355 12.63 -5.11 -9.99
CA LYS A 355 11.24 -5.44 -9.69
C LYS A 355 10.47 -4.22 -9.17
N LEU A 356 11.05 -3.44 -8.26
CA LEU A 356 10.41 -2.23 -7.76
C LEU A 356 10.26 -1.17 -8.85
N VAL A 357 11.27 -1.00 -9.71
CA VAL A 357 11.16 -0.12 -10.88
C VAL A 357 10.01 -0.57 -11.81
N ALA A 358 9.92 -1.87 -12.10
CA ALA A 358 8.85 -2.43 -12.91
C ALA A 358 7.47 -2.19 -12.26
N LYS A 359 7.34 -2.40 -10.93
CA LYS A 359 6.10 -2.16 -10.19
C LYS A 359 5.63 -0.70 -10.28
N VAL A 360 6.55 0.26 -10.13
CA VAL A 360 6.22 1.69 -10.24
C VAL A 360 5.76 2.03 -11.66
N ASN A 361 6.47 1.54 -12.67
CA ASN A 361 6.12 1.78 -14.08
C ASN A 361 4.77 1.17 -14.45
N ASN A 362 4.55 -0.09 -14.08
CA ASN A 362 3.28 -0.78 -14.28
C ASN A 362 2.14 -0.04 -13.60
N TYR A 363 2.35 0.43 -12.37
CA TYR A 363 1.34 1.21 -11.66
C TYR A 363 1.05 2.56 -12.33
N ASN A 364 2.08 3.28 -12.77
CA ASN A 364 1.94 4.54 -13.49
C ASN A 364 1.13 4.36 -14.79
N SER A 365 1.44 3.31 -15.56
CA SER A 365 0.71 2.94 -16.78
C SER A 365 -0.70 2.46 -16.49
N TRP A 366 -0.91 1.70 -15.42
CA TRP A 366 -2.22 1.22 -15.02
C TRP A 366 -3.14 2.39 -14.68
N ILE A 367 -2.73 3.29 -13.76
CA ILE A 367 -3.52 4.46 -13.37
C ILE A 367 -3.81 5.38 -14.56
N PHE A 368 -2.86 5.55 -15.48
CA PHE A 368 -3.09 6.33 -16.70
C PHE A 368 -4.33 5.85 -17.48
N ASN A 369 -4.59 4.54 -17.50
CA ASN A 369 -5.72 3.94 -18.21
C ASN A 369 -7.02 3.88 -17.38
N GLN A 370 -7.00 4.27 -16.11
CA GLN A 370 -8.19 4.23 -15.26
C GLN A 370 -8.95 5.56 -15.34
N ASN A 371 -10.29 5.50 -15.29
CA ASN A 371 -11.12 6.71 -15.28
C ASN A 371 -11.68 7.01 -13.89
N ASN A 372 -11.86 5.97 -13.06
CA ASN A 372 -12.56 6.08 -11.79
C ASN A 372 -11.62 6.27 -10.58
N TYR A 373 -10.58 7.11 -10.69
CA TYR A 373 -9.72 7.46 -9.54
C TYR A 373 -9.89 8.92 -9.10
N ILE A 374 -9.99 9.16 -7.78
CA ILE A 374 -10.48 10.42 -7.20
C ILE A 374 -9.64 11.61 -7.68
N LEU A 375 -8.33 11.40 -7.78
CA LEU A 375 -7.36 12.42 -8.18
C LEU A 375 -6.76 12.19 -9.57
N ASN A 376 -7.30 11.26 -10.35
CA ASN A 376 -6.75 11.00 -11.68
C ASN A 376 -6.96 12.21 -12.59
N LYS A 377 -5.89 12.66 -13.25
CA LYS A 377 -5.90 13.80 -14.17
C LYS A 377 -6.85 13.60 -15.36
N ASN A 378 -7.15 12.35 -15.71
CA ASN A 378 -8.07 11.99 -16.80
C ASN A 378 -9.54 11.96 -16.35
N ASN A 379 -9.81 12.05 -15.05
CA ASN A 379 -11.18 12.05 -14.52
C ASN A 379 -11.83 13.43 -14.74
N ASP A 380 -13.07 13.44 -15.25
CA ASP A 380 -13.86 14.66 -15.45
C ASP A 380 -14.15 15.39 -14.13
N LEU A 381 -14.18 14.64 -13.03
CA LEU A 381 -14.44 15.15 -11.71
C LEU A 381 -13.18 15.84 -11.13
N LYS A 382 -12.94 17.09 -11.55
CA LYS A 382 -11.81 17.90 -11.07
C LYS A 382 -12.00 18.33 -9.61
N ILE A 383 -11.65 17.46 -8.66
CA ILE A 383 -11.63 17.80 -7.24
C ILE A 383 -10.29 18.42 -6.86
N SER A 384 -10.33 19.53 -6.14
CA SER A 384 -9.12 20.16 -5.60
C SER A 384 -8.54 19.34 -4.43
N LYS A 385 -7.30 18.86 -4.59
CA LYS A 385 -6.51 18.21 -3.53
C LYS A 385 -6.48 19.05 -2.25
N SER A 386 -6.31 20.37 -2.37
CA SER A 386 -6.22 21.27 -1.22
C SER A 386 -7.54 21.42 -0.47
N VAL A 387 -8.69 21.32 -1.15
CA VAL A 387 -10.02 21.33 -0.51
C VAL A 387 -10.22 20.05 0.30
N ILE A 388 -9.90 18.88 -0.27
CA ILE A 388 -10.04 17.60 0.44
C ILE A 388 -9.12 17.56 1.67
N VAL A 389 -7.82 17.83 1.49
CA VAL A 389 -6.84 17.78 2.58
C VAL A 389 -7.21 18.74 3.71
N ARG A 390 -7.62 19.98 3.38
CA ARG A 390 -8.06 20.96 4.38
C ARG A 390 -9.31 20.51 5.13
N GLY A 391 -10.30 19.95 4.42
CA GLY A 391 -11.52 19.44 5.02
C GLY A 391 -11.27 18.28 5.99
N ILE A 392 -10.41 17.34 5.62
CA ILE A 392 -10.05 16.19 6.48
C ILE A 392 -9.23 16.64 7.69
N LYS A 393 -8.21 17.51 7.50
CA LYS A 393 -7.43 18.07 8.62
C LYS A 393 -8.32 18.74 9.66
N PHE A 394 -9.25 19.58 9.19
CA PHE A 394 -10.22 20.20 10.06
C PHE A 394 -11.10 19.16 10.75
N SER A 395 -11.57 18.12 10.04
CA SER A 395 -12.38 17.05 10.64
C SER A 395 -11.65 16.34 11.80
N ILE A 396 -10.38 15.95 11.59
CA ILE A 396 -9.57 15.29 12.62
C ILE A 396 -9.44 16.19 13.86
N TRP A 397 -9.02 17.45 13.68
CA TRP A 397 -8.90 18.38 14.79
C TRP A 397 -10.25 18.67 15.47
N TYR A 398 -11.32 18.77 14.68
CA TYR A 398 -12.64 19.13 15.16
C TYR A 398 -13.28 18.02 16.00
N ASP A 399 -13.00 16.75 15.69
CA ASP A 399 -13.42 15.62 16.51
C ASP A 399 -12.82 15.71 17.92
N ASP A 400 -11.52 15.96 18.04
CA ASP A 400 -10.84 16.15 19.33
C ASP A 400 -11.37 17.41 20.06
N TYR A 401 -11.57 18.49 19.32
CA TYR A 401 -12.10 19.74 19.87
C TYR A 401 -13.53 19.60 20.41
N LEU A 402 -14.39 18.84 19.73
CA LEU A 402 -15.77 18.61 20.14
C LEU A 402 -15.88 17.84 21.46
N LEU A 403 -14.95 16.92 21.72
CA LEU A 403 -14.87 16.21 23.01
C LEU A 403 -14.69 17.19 24.18
N CYS A 404 -13.99 18.30 23.96
CA CYS A 404 -13.68 19.28 25.00
C CYS A 404 -14.63 20.48 25.05
N ASN A 405 -15.17 20.95 23.92
CA ASN A 405 -15.71 22.31 23.82
C ASN A 405 -17.15 22.46 23.28
N LYS A 406 -17.81 21.38 22.81
CA LYS A 406 -19.22 21.36 22.32
C LYS A 406 -19.68 22.63 21.53
N LYS A 407 -18.86 23.15 20.60
CA LYS A 407 -19.23 24.31 19.74
C LYS A 407 -19.74 23.86 18.37
N ASN A 408 -20.27 24.81 17.59
CA ASN A 408 -20.68 24.58 16.20
C ASN A 408 -19.47 24.62 15.23
N THR A 409 -19.68 24.14 14.01
CA THR A 409 -18.61 23.97 13.00
C THR A 409 -17.92 25.27 12.60
N LEU A 410 -18.64 26.39 12.51
CA LEU A 410 -18.02 27.67 12.12
C LEU A 410 -17.12 28.21 13.23
N ASN A 411 -17.57 28.12 14.48
CA ASN A 411 -16.75 28.48 15.63
C ASN A 411 -15.52 27.58 15.72
N GLY A 412 -15.68 26.27 15.48
CA GLY A 412 -14.57 25.33 15.35
C GLY A 412 -13.59 25.76 14.26
N ALA A 413 -14.06 26.14 13.08
CA ALA A 413 -13.21 26.57 11.97
C ALA A 413 -12.42 27.85 12.30
N THR A 414 -13.02 28.80 13.03
CA THR A 414 -12.34 30.02 13.51
C THR A 414 -11.22 29.69 14.50
N GLU A 415 -11.50 28.81 15.46
CA GLU A 415 -10.51 28.36 16.45
C GLU A 415 -9.38 27.57 15.79
N TYR A 416 -9.73 26.69 14.86
CA TYR A 416 -8.76 25.93 14.07
C TYR A 416 -7.86 26.86 13.25
N SER A 417 -8.42 27.86 12.56
CA SER A 417 -7.60 28.78 11.76
C SER A 417 -6.58 29.53 12.59
N VAL A 418 -6.92 29.88 13.84
CA VAL A 418 -5.98 30.50 14.78
C VAL A 418 -4.96 29.48 15.29
N HIS A 419 -5.41 28.26 15.59
CA HIS A 419 -4.56 27.19 16.11
C HIS A 419 -3.44 26.77 15.15
N VAL A 420 -3.75 26.69 13.85
CA VAL A 420 -2.79 26.26 12.82
C VAL A 420 -2.17 27.40 12.01
N ASP A 421 -2.41 28.65 12.40
CA ASP A 421 -2.00 29.85 11.66
C ASP A 421 -2.29 29.75 10.15
N SER A 422 -3.54 29.44 9.83
CA SER A 422 -3.94 29.11 8.46
C SER A 422 -4.28 30.35 7.65
N ASP A 423 -3.69 30.47 6.45
CA ASP A 423 -4.04 31.49 5.46
C ASP A 423 -5.49 31.39 4.93
N ALA A 424 -6.13 30.23 5.07
CA ALA A 424 -7.51 30.03 4.66
C ALA A 424 -8.49 30.62 5.68
N SER A 425 -9.48 31.38 5.18
CA SER A 425 -10.55 31.93 6.04
C SER A 425 -11.36 30.81 6.74
N PRO A 426 -11.92 31.07 7.93
CA PRO A 426 -12.80 30.13 8.63
C PRO A 426 -13.96 29.62 7.76
N LEU A 427 -14.52 30.48 6.92
CA LEU A 427 -15.58 30.12 5.99
C LEU A 427 -15.09 29.09 4.95
N THR A 428 -13.89 29.28 4.42
CA THR A 428 -13.31 28.36 3.43
C THR A 428 -12.98 27.01 4.06
N ILE A 429 -12.50 26.99 5.31
CA ILE A 429 -12.28 25.75 6.08
C ILE A 429 -13.60 25.01 6.26
N LYS A 430 -14.65 25.70 6.73
CA LYS A 430 -15.99 25.12 6.88
C LYS A 430 -16.54 24.57 5.56
N GLN A 431 -16.43 25.32 4.47
CA GLN A 431 -16.87 24.87 3.14
C GLN A 431 -16.12 23.61 2.69
N SER A 432 -14.82 23.53 2.96
CA SER A 432 -13.99 22.36 2.63
C SER A 432 -14.44 21.12 3.43
N TYR A 433 -14.77 21.30 4.70
CA TYR A 433 -15.30 20.23 5.56
C TYR A 433 -16.68 19.74 5.11
N GLU A 434 -17.61 20.66 4.83
CA GLU A 434 -18.95 20.29 4.32
C GLU A 434 -18.87 19.62 2.95
N PHE A 435 -17.93 20.04 2.11
CA PHE A 435 -17.64 19.37 0.84
C PHE A 435 -17.20 17.91 1.08
N VAL A 436 -16.21 17.69 1.95
CA VAL A 436 -15.71 16.36 2.31
C VAL A 436 -16.83 15.47 2.85
N LYS A 437 -17.64 15.99 3.79
CA LYS A 437 -18.78 15.26 4.38
C LYS A 437 -19.84 14.89 3.33
N ARG A 438 -20.19 15.82 2.43
CA ARG A 438 -21.14 15.53 1.34
C ARG A 438 -20.57 14.52 0.37
N PHE A 439 -19.28 14.64 0.04
CA PHE A 439 -18.60 13.76 -0.89
C PHE A 439 -18.56 12.32 -0.36
N SER A 440 -18.11 12.14 0.88
CA SER A 440 -17.99 10.83 1.54
C SER A 440 -19.33 10.10 1.69
N THR A 441 -20.40 10.84 1.92
CA THR A 441 -21.74 10.25 2.13
C THR A 441 -22.49 9.97 0.84
N LYS A 442 -22.38 10.84 -0.18
CA LYS A 442 -23.23 10.77 -1.39
C LYS A 442 -22.53 10.31 -2.66
N ILE A 443 -21.24 10.61 -2.82
CA ILE A 443 -20.53 10.41 -4.09
C ILE A 443 -19.58 9.22 -3.98
N LEU A 444 -18.88 9.10 -2.85
CA LEU A 444 -17.84 8.11 -2.64
C LEU A 444 -18.29 6.65 -2.85
N PRO A 445 -19.49 6.19 -2.42
CA PRO A 445 -19.89 4.79 -2.63
C PRO A 445 -19.94 4.40 -4.11
N ALA A 446 -20.60 5.21 -4.94
CA ALA A 446 -20.67 4.97 -6.39
C ALA A 446 -19.27 4.94 -7.02
N PHE A 447 -18.35 5.77 -6.51
CA PHE A 447 -16.98 5.80 -6.99
C PHE A 447 -16.20 4.52 -6.68
N ILE A 448 -16.29 4.04 -5.43
CA ILE A 448 -15.66 2.79 -5.00
C ILE A 448 -16.28 1.59 -5.72
N TYR A 449 -17.58 1.64 -5.99
CA TYR A 449 -18.29 0.63 -6.77
C TYR A 449 -17.68 0.48 -8.17
N GLU A 450 -17.60 1.56 -8.94
CA GLU A 450 -17.05 1.56 -10.30
C GLU A 450 -15.57 1.15 -10.31
N GLN A 451 -14.76 1.65 -9.36
CA GLN A 451 -13.38 1.18 -9.20
C GLN A 451 -13.30 -0.32 -8.97
N THR A 452 -14.17 -0.85 -8.12
CA THR A 452 -14.12 -2.28 -7.79
C THR A 452 -14.51 -3.13 -8.99
N LYS A 453 -15.46 -2.67 -9.79
CA LYS A 453 -15.84 -3.29 -11.06
C LYS A 453 -14.66 -3.34 -12.03
N GLU A 454 -13.97 -2.22 -12.27
CA GLU A 454 -12.78 -2.18 -13.13
C GLU A 454 -11.67 -3.11 -12.59
N ARG A 455 -11.42 -3.05 -11.29
CA ARG A 455 -10.39 -3.83 -10.58
C ARG A 455 -10.58 -5.34 -10.67
N LEU A 456 -11.83 -5.82 -10.75
CA LEU A 456 -12.11 -7.25 -10.86
C LEU A 456 -11.62 -7.86 -12.17
N TYR A 457 -11.63 -7.08 -13.27
CA TYR A 457 -11.12 -7.54 -14.56
C TYR A 457 -9.59 -7.63 -14.60
N ASP A 458 -8.89 -6.78 -13.83
CA ASP A 458 -7.44 -6.62 -13.87
C ASP A 458 -6.73 -7.09 -12.58
N PHE A 459 -7.36 -7.95 -11.78
CA PHE A 459 -6.84 -8.32 -10.46
C PHE A 459 -5.41 -8.89 -10.47
N TYR A 460 -5.07 -9.67 -11.51
CA TYR A 460 -3.75 -10.29 -11.63
C TYR A 460 -2.62 -9.25 -11.73
N ILE A 461 -2.94 -8.01 -12.10
CA ILE A 461 -1.98 -6.90 -12.18
C ILE A 461 -1.61 -6.39 -10.78
N PHE A 462 -2.38 -6.70 -9.73
CA PHE A 462 -2.14 -6.12 -8.39
C PHE A 462 -0.85 -6.57 -7.71
N ASP A 463 -0.31 -7.72 -8.09
CA ASP A 463 1.01 -8.15 -7.59
C ASP A 463 2.15 -7.38 -8.24
N ASP A 464 1.88 -6.78 -9.40
CA ASP A 464 2.84 -6.06 -10.26
C ASP A 464 2.76 -4.55 -10.11
N ILE A 465 2.06 -4.04 -9.09
CA ILE A 465 1.94 -2.60 -8.83
C ILE A 465 2.57 -2.19 -7.50
N LEU A 466 2.91 -0.90 -7.43
CA LEU A 466 3.57 -0.29 -6.27
C LEU A 466 2.73 -0.33 -4.99
N LEU A 467 1.44 -0.03 -5.09
CA LEU A 467 0.49 -0.08 -3.97
C LEU A 467 -0.76 -0.81 -4.42
N LYS A 468 -1.05 -1.94 -3.78
CA LYS A 468 -2.32 -2.65 -3.96
C LYS A 468 -3.49 -1.78 -3.49
N PRO A 469 -4.67 -1.88 -4.12
CA PRO A 469 -5.88 -1.24 -3.62
C PRO A 469 -6.09 -1.50 -2.13
N LEU A 470 -6.40 -0.45 -1.36
CA LEU A 470 -6.56 -0.59 0.10
C LEU A 470 -7.81 -1.39 0.48
N ASN A 471 -8.79 -1.47 -0.42
CA ASN A 471 -9.99 -2.28 -0.29
C ASN A 471 -9.88 -3.68 -0.95
N VAL A 472 -8.66 -4.22 -1.14
CA VAL A 472 -8.44 -5.51 -1.82
C VAL A 472 -9.26 -6.67 -1.24
N ASN A 473 -9.62 -6.61 0.05
CA ASN A 473 -10.49 -7.61 0.70
C ASN A 473 -11.87 -7.73 0.03
N MET A 474 -12.35 -6.67 -0.63
CA MET A 474 -13.61 -6.72 -1.38
C MET A 474 -13.53 -7.69 -2.56
N PHE A 475 -12.41 -7.71 -3.28
CA PHE A 475 -12.15 -8.67 -4.34
C PHE A 475 -12.11 -10.09 -3.78
N TYR A 476 -11.34 -10.33 -2.72
CA TYR A 476 -11.24 -11.66 -2.11
C TYR A 476 -12.58 -12.15 -1.57
N ALA A 477 -13.40 -11.24 -1.03
CA ALA A 477 -14.75 -11.53 -0.59
C ALA A 477 -15.66 -11.92 -1.77
N ALA A 478 -15.64 -11.17 -2.87
CA ALA A 478 -16.41 -11.47 -4.07
C ALA A 478 -16.00 -12.83 -4.66
N LYS A 479 -14.69 -13.08 -4.80
CA LYS A 479 -14.16 -14.36 -5.29
C LYS A 479 -14.51 -15.52 -4.36
N SER A 480 -14.37 -15.33 -3.05
CA SER A 480 -14.77 -16.36 -2.07
C SER A 480 -16.27 -16.64 -2.11
N TYR A 481 -17.09 -15.62 -2.35
CA TYR A 481 -18.53 -15.78 -2.49
C TYR A 481 -18.86 -16.62 -3.74
N VAL A 482 -18.29 -16.29 -4.90
CA VAL A 482 -18.48 -17.05 -6.15
C VAL A 482 -18.05 -18.50 -5.97
N ASN A 483 -16.83 -18.75 -5.47
CA ASN A 483 -16.34 -20.12 -5.26
C ASN A 483 -17.25 -20.95 -4.34
N LYS A 484 -17.81 -20.34 -3.29
CA LYS A 484 -18.73 -21.03 -2.38
C LYS A 484 -20.09 -21.26 -3.03
N LEU A 485 -20.57 -20.31 -3.82
CA LEU A 485 -21.82 -20.41 -4.58
C LEU A 485 -21.72 -21.54 -5.60
N ASP A 486 -20.60 -21.61 -6.32
CA ASP A 486 -20.28 -22.66 -7.30
C ASP A 486 -20.18 -24.02 -6.63
N SER A 487 -19.50 -24.11 -5.49
CA SER A 487 -19.47 -25.33 -4.69
C SER A 487 -20.85 -25.74 -4.17
N LEU A 488 -21.73 -24.78 -3.89
CA LEU A 488 -23.07 -25.05 -3.38
C LEU A 488 -23.99 -25.61 -4.47
N PHE A 489 -23.93 -25.03 -5.66
CA PHE A 489 -24.76 -25.38 -6.80
C PHE A 489 -24.08 -26.31 -7.82
N LYS A 490 -22.84 -26.73 -7.55
CA LYS A 490 -22.00 -27.56 -8.44
C LYS A 490 -22.01 -27.05 -9.88
N CYS A 491 -21.96 -25.73 -10.04
CA CYS A 491 -21.96 -25.07 -11.34
C CYS A 491 -20.65 -24.30 -11.51
N ASP A 492 -20.10 -24.32 -12.73
CA ASP A 492 -19.04 -23.40 -13.13
C ASP A 492 -19.69 -22.06 -13.47
N ASN A 493 -19.82 -21.19 -12.47
CA ASN A 493 -20.34 -19.86 -12.68
C ASN A 493 -19.14 -18.95 -12.96
N ASP A 494 -18.75 -18.86 -14.23
CA ASP A 494 -17.73 -17.93 -14.74
C ASP A 494 -18.19 -16.46 -14.69
N SER A 495 -18.82 -16.04 -13.59
CA SER A 495 -19.20 -14.65 -13.37
C SER A 495 -17.96 -13.82 -13.04
N SER A 496 -17.19 -13.45 -14.07
CA SER A 496 -16.12 -12.45 -13.96
C SER A 496 -16.65 -11.02 -13.75
N ASP A 497 -17.97 -10.83 -13.90
CA ASP A 497 -18.64 -9.54 -13.78
C ASP A 497 -19.15 -9.28 -12.35
N PHE A 498 -18.82 -8.11 -11.81
CA PHE A 498 -19.21 -7.72 -10.45
C PHE A 498 -20.71 -7.51 -10.28
N ASP A 499 -21.40 -6.99 -11.30
CA ASP A 499 -22.84 -6.73 -11.23
C ASP A 499 -23.62 -8.03 -11.04
N SER A 500 -23.16 -9.10 -11.72
CA SER A 500 -23.68 -10.46 -11.60
C SER A 500 -23.44 -11.06 -10.20
N VAL A 501 -22.25 -10.84 -9.62
CA VAL A 501 -21.95 -11.22 -8.23
C VAL A 501 -22.89 -10.52 -7.25
N LEU A 502 -23.07 -9.20 -7.39
CA LEU A 502 -23.94 -8.44 -6.49
C LEU A 502 -25.43 -8.83 -6.64
N THR A 503 -25.87 -9.11 -7.86
CA THR A 503 -27.24 -9.55 -8.14
C THR A 503 -27.55 -10.87 -7.44
N SER A 504 -26.67 -11.87 -7.59
CA SER A 504 -26.84 -13.16 -6.90
C SER A 504 -26.76 -13.01 -5.38
N TYR A 505 -25.85 -12.15 -4.87
CA TYR A 505 -25.73 -11.88 -3.44
C TYR A 505 -27.02 -11.28 -2.85
N LYS A 506 -27.63 -10.32 -3.56
CA LYS A 506 -28.94 -9.73 -3.19
C LYS A 506 -30.06 -10.77 -3.25
N ALA A 507 -30.03 -11.68 -4.21
CA ALA A 507 -30.99 -12.78 -4.28
C ALA A 507 -30.85 -13.76 -3.10
N VAL A 508 -29.64 -14.09 -2.67
CA VAL A 508 -29.39 -14.89 -1.44
C VAL A 508 -29.94 -14.18 -0.21
N LYS A 509 -29.66 -12.87 -0.05
CA LYS A 509 -30.24 -12.07 1.04
C LYS A 509 -31.76 -12.12 1.04
N ARG A 510 -32.38 -11.92 -0.13
CA ARG A 510 -33.82 -11.95 -0.30
C ARG A 510 -34.40 -13.32 0.11
N LEU A 511 -33.79 -14.40 -0.38
CA LEU A 511 -34.17 -15.79 -0.03
C LEU A 511 -34.23 -16.01 1.48
N LEU A 512 -33.19 -15.55 2.18
CA LEU A 512 -33.07 -15.70 3.62
C LEU A 512 -34.05 -14.81 4.40
N SER A 513 -34.42 -13.64 3.86
CA SER A 513 -35.39 -12.75 4.51
C SER A 513 -36.85 -13.14 4.29
N GLU A 514 -37.17 -13.79 3.18
CA GLU A 514 -38.55 -14.13 2.79
C GLU A 514 -39.01 -15.49 3.33
N SER A 515 -38.11 -16.31 3.87
CA SER A 515 -38.41 -17.65 4.36
C SER A 515 -37.70 -17.93 5.67
N ASP A 516 -38.44 -18.44 6.65
CA ASP A 516 -37.90 -18.96 7.92
C ASP A 516 -37.58 -20.47 7.84
N SER A 517 -37.67 -21.06 6.65
CA SER A 517 -37.39 -22.49 6.49
C SER A 517 -35.95 -22.81 6.86
N ALA A 518 -35.78 -23.93 7.57
CA ALA A 518 -34.45 -24.49 7.86
C ALA A 518 -33.74 -24.98 6.58
N ASP A 519 -34.53 -25.27 5.55
CA ASP A 519 -34.14 -25.97 4.33
C ASP A 519 -34.82 -25.34 3.11
N PHE A 520 -34.09 -25.16 2.02
CA PHE A 520 -34.60 -24.63 0.76
C PHE A 520 -34.61 -25.69 -0.32
N ASP A 521 -35.62 -25.69 -1.19
CA ASP A 521 -35.59 -26.51 -2.40
C ASP A 521 -34.40 -26.10 -3.27
N TYR A 522 -33.61 -27.09 -3.70
CA TYR A 522 -32.39 -26.85 -4.46
C TYR A 522 -32.65 -26.12 -5.78
N VAL A 523 -33.69 -26.55 -6.52
CA VAL A 523 -33.97 -26.04 -7.86
C VAL A 523 -34.52 -24.63 -7.77
N GLU A 524 -35.48 -24.40 -6.89
CA GLU A 524 -36.04 -23.06 -6.65
C GLU A 524 -34.95 -22.06 -6.22
N ALA A 525 -34.08 -22.47 -5.28
CA ALA A 525 -32.98 -21.62 -4.85
C ALA A 525 -31.97 -21.34 -5.98
N TYR A 526 -31.64 -22.34 -6.80
CA TYR A 526 -30.75 -22.17 -7.96
C TYR A 526 -31.32 -21.15 -8.95
N GLU A 527 -32.57 -21.35 -9.37
CA GLU A 527 -33.21 -20.51 -10.39
C GLU A 527 -33.39 -19.07 -9.90
N MET A 528 -33.70 -18.90 -8.62
CA MET A 528 -33.85 -17.59 -8.02
C MET A 528 -32.51 -16.86 -7.88
N ILE A 529 -31.45 -17.54 -7.43
CA ILE A 529 -30.16 -16.91 -7.13
C ILE A 529 -29.34 -16.64 -8.40
N LEU A 530 -29.34 -17.57 -9.34
CA LEU A 530 -28.54 -17.47 -10.56
C LEU A 530 -29.30 -16.84 -11.73
N SER A 531 -30.62 -16.62 -11.59
CA SER A 531 -31.49 -16.13 -12.66
C SER A 531 -31.36 -16.96 -13.96
N LYS A 532 -31.05 -18.24 -13.82
CA LYS A 532 -30.88 -19.22 -14.90
C LYS A 532 -31.80 -20.39 -14.62
N LYS A 533 -32.48 -20.90 -15.65
CA LYS A 533 -33.22 -22.15 -15.51
C LYS A 533 -32.27 -23.29 -15.15
N TYR A 534 -32.71 -24.14 -14.25
CA TYR A 534 -31.92 -25.32 -13.90
C TYR A 534 -32.05 -26.35 -15.03
N GLU A 535 -30.98 -26.53 -15.81
CA GLU A 535 -30.92 -27.55 -16.84
C GLU A 535 -30.24 -28.80 -16.27
N VAL A 536 -30.95 -29.92 -16.26
CA VAL A 536 -30.37 -31.23 -15.91
C VAL A 536 -29.43 -31.63 -17.04
N ASN A 537 -28.13 -31.35 -16.90
CA ASN A 537 -27.13 -31.88 -17.83
C ASN A 537 -27.08 -33.41 -17.69
N PHE A 538 -27.77 -34.12 -18.59
CA PHE A 538 -27.73 -35.57 -18.78
C PHE A 538 -26.40 -36.02 -19.39
N GLY A 539 -25.29 -35.77 -18.68
CA GLY A 539 -23.96 -36.11 -19.16
C GLY A 539 -23.04 -36.37 -17.99
N TYR A 540 -23.27 -37.46 -17.25
CA TYR A 540 -22.24 -38.34 -16.66
C TYR A 540 -22.78 -39.49 -15.80
N TYR A 541 -24.10 -39.62 -15.60
CA TYR A 541 -24.69 -40.81 -14.98
C TYR A 541 -25.97 -41.25 -15.70
N ASP A 542 -25.96 -42.50 -16.15
CA ASP A 542 -27.00 -43.18 -16.95
C ASP A 542 -28.34 -43.27 -16.18
N PRO A 543 -29.46 -42.76 -16.72
CA PRO A 543 -30.74 -42.68 -16.03
C PRO A 543 -31.65 -43.85 -16.42
N ILE A 544 -31.32 -45.08 -16.04
CA ILE A 544 -32.26 -46.19 -16.13
C ILE A 544 -32.22 -46.97 -14.82
N SER A 545 -32.84 -46.40 -13.76
CA SER A 545 -33.48 -47.10 -12.63
C SER A 545 -33.44 -46.35 -11.29
N SER A 546 -33.98 -45.14 -11.21
CA SER A 546 -34.62 -44.64 -9.98
C SER A 546 -35.23 -43.27 -10.23
N GLY A 547 -36.42 -43.02 -9.66
CA GLY A 547 -37.20 -41.79 -9.86
C GLY A 547 -36.44 -40.51 -9.54
N LYS A 548 -37.01 -39.38 -9.98
CA LYS A 548 -36.68 -37.99 -9.64
C LYS A 548 -35.41 -37.89 -8.80
N ILE A 549 -34.28 -37.49 -9.39
CA ILE A 549 -33.11 -37.08 -8.61
C ILE A 549 -33.60 -35.93 -7.74
N ASN A 550 -33.98 -36.28 -6.50
CA ASN A 550 -34.34 -35.33 -5.48
C ASN A 550 -32.99 -34.73 -5.12
N MET A 551 -32.61 -33.62 -5.79
CA MET A 551 -31.38 -32.88 -5.53
C MET A 551 -31.29 -32.44 -4.05
N GLY A 552 -32.38 -32.62 -3.31
CA GLY A 552 -32.48 -32.49 -1.88
C GLY A 552 -32.79 -31.06 -1.52
N THR A 553 -32.69 -30.79 -0.23
CA THR A 553 -32.77 -29.45 0.31
C THR A 553 -31.37 -28.90 0.59
N ILE A 554 -31.22 -27.59 0.43
CA ILE A 554 -30.03 -26.87 0.90
C ILE A 554 -30.36 -26.27 2.27
N LYS A 555 -29.56 -26.63 3.28
CA LYS A 555 -29.68 -26.03 4.61
C LYS A 555 -29.49 -24.52 4.55
N ARG A 556 -30.35 -23.78 5.24
CA ARG A 556 -30.27 -22.33 5.46
C ARG A 556 -28.87 -21.87 5.86
N SER A 557 -28.23 -22.60 6.78
CA SER A 557 -26.88 -22.29 7.27
C SER A 557 -25.82 -22.23 6.17
N LYS A 558 -26.01 -22.93 5.04
CA LYS A 558 -25.11 -22.84 3.88
C LYS A 558 -25.24 -21.50 3.17
N PHE A 559 -26.47 -21.01 2.97
CA PHE A 559 -26.71 -19.67 2.43
C PHE A 559 -26.25 -18.56 3.38
N GLU A 560 -26.48 -18.71 4.68
CA GLU A 560 -25.95 -17.78 5.69
C GLU A 560 -24.42 -17.69 5.64
N SER A 561 -23.74 -18.81 5.36
CA SER A 561 -22.28 -18.82 5.20
C SER A 561 -21.74 -18.11 3.95
N LEU A 562 -22.61 -17.87 2.95
CA LEU A 562 -22.30 -17.05 1.77
C LEU A 562 -22.32 -15.56 2.10
N LEU A 563 -23.19 -15.15 3.02
CA LEU A 563 -23.34 -13.76 3.45
C LEU A 563 -22.34 -13.32 4.53
N LYS A 564 -21.24 -14.07 4.72
CA LYS A 564 -20.20 -13.75 5.70
C LYS A 564 -19.55 -12.38 5.44
N PHE A 565 -19.47 -11.96 4.18
CA PHE A 565 -18.94 -10.66 3.79
C PHE A 565 -20.06 -9.78 3.25
N ASN A 566 -20.10 -8.52 3.68
CA ASN A 566 -21.09 -7.59 3.19
C ASN A 566 -20.67 -7.03 1.82
N LEU A 567 -21.20 -7.60 0.74
CA LEU A 567 -20.97 -7.09 -0.62
C LEU A 567 -21.93 -5.95 -1.01
N ASP A 568 -22.92 -5.67 -0.17
CA ASP A 568 -24.04 -4.76 -0.43
C ASP A 568 -23.89 -3.48 0.41
N VAL A 569 -22.75 -2.81 0.24
CA VAL A 569 -22.40 -1.56 0.95
C VAL A 569 -22.52 -0.34 0.01
N PHE A 570 -22.95 -0.55 -1.23
CA PHE A 570 -22.95 0.44 -2.32
C PHE A 570 -24.34 0.96 -2.66
#